data_AF-A0A8H4J9K5-F1
#
_entry.id   AF-A0A8H4J9K5-F1
#
_cell.length_a   1.000
_cell.length_b   1.000
_cell.length_c   1.000
_cell.angle_alpha   90.00
_cell.angle_beta   90.00
_cell.angle_gamma   90.00
#
_symmetry.space_group_name_H-M   'P 1'
#
loop_
_entity.id
_entity.type
_entity.pdbx_description
1 polymer ?
#
loop_
_entity_poly.entity_id
_entity_poly.type
_entity_poly.pdbx_seq_one_letter_code
_entity_poly.pdbx_strand_id
1 'polypeptide(L)'
;MKAEVPKHLKTKHLTIRPAGSEGVEDAAAKLMRLHQEQANKSNAAEEDGIKVADKKKEPMICDTFDRLADHAKAAAVPSIVGLAALYQIERKEIHIKPSKLFDNRLEDESWTQYKGYWMKMLRICHHMDGQQDEDRPPYKLTIRQGDLWDEFVEAAEAVVAGQARQNGLTDEKMERLCLDMLIGMLYHQFKQSHYDSIVLSALAIMGINEDGGWVEPTDYTPKYSGVIKVARMLVLYQSWHEREEDVARKMRTIDEDEAREEAKGIHRIVREKSQRFMTRVSEKNNSEPTLLTNDQINSTRVDFIDPP
;
A
#
# COMPACT_ATOMS: atom_id res chain seq x y z
N MET A 1 33.41 55.89 26.10
CA MET A 1 32.52 54.74 26.26
C MET A 1 32.00 54.31 24.89
N LYS A 2 32.53 53.21 24.36
CA LYS A 2 31.97 52.49 23.20
C LYS A 2 31.89 51.02 23.61
N ALA A 3 30.70 50.44 23.49
CA ALA A 3 30.37 49.10 23.96
C ALA A 3 31.10 48.03 23.13
N GLU A 4 31.65 47.03 23.82
CA GLU A 4 32.19 45.80 23.24
C GLU A 4 31.05 44.84 22.87
N VAL A 5 31.15 44.23 21.68
CA VAL A 5 30.28 43.13 21.22
C VAL A 5 31.13 41.84 21.20
N PRO A 6 30.62 40.68 21.68
CA PRO A 6 31.44 39.47 21.84
C PRO A 6 31.85 38.80 20.52
N LYS A 7 33.04 38.19 20.55
CA LYS A 7 33.85 37.67 19.44
C LYS A 7 33.44 36.26 18.94
N HIS A 8 32.18 35.91 18.66
CA HIS A 8 31.87 34.53 18.22
C HIS A 8 30.78 34.38 17.14
N LEU A 9 30.99 34.87 15.92
CA LEU A 9 30.26 34.36 14.74
C LEU A 9 31.15 34.49 13.49
N LYS A 10 31.95 33.46 13.21
CA LYS A 10 32.42 33.19 11.85
C LYS A 10 31.45 32.18 11.24
N THR A 11 30.65 32.64 10.30
CA THR A 11 29.76 31.87 9.44
C THR A 11 30.56 30.75 8.76
N LYS A 12 30.38 29.50 9.18
CA LYS A 12 30.83 28.35 8.39
C LYS A 12 29.89 28.24 7.20
N HIS A 13 30.36 28.58 6.00
CA HIS A 13 29.74 28.12 4.77
C HIS A 13 29.83 26.59 4.77
N LEU A 14 28.70 25.93 5.05
CA LEU A 14 28.57 24.49 4.88
C LEU A 14 28.36 24.26 3.38
N THR A 15 29.44 23.97 2.67
CA THR A 15 29.35 23.42 1.31
C THR A 15 28.67 22.05 1.42
N ILE A 16 27.39 21.98 1.09
CA ILE A 16 26.68 20.71 0.95
C ILE A 16 27.32 20.02 -0.26
N ARG A 17 28.14 18.99 -0.02
CA ARG A 17 28.52 18.04 -1.07
C ARG A 17 27.24 17.30 -1.48
N PRO A 18 26.96 17.14 -2.79
CA PRO A 18 25.91 16.23 -3.22
C PRO A 18 26.26 14.83 -2.71
N ALA A 19 25.31 14.15 -2.09
CA ALA A 19 25.47 12.75 -1.74
C ALA A 19 25.66 11.98 -3.06
N GLY A 20 26.87 11.50 -3.28
CA GLY A 20 27.21 10.75 -4.48
C GLY A 20 26.44 9.43 -4.56
N SER A 21 26.30 8.93 -5.79
CA SER A 21 25.74 7.65 -6.19
C SER A 21 26.19 6.43 -5.34
N GLU A 22 27.32 6.52 -4.63
CA GLU A 22 27.80 5.51 -3.67
C GLU A 22 26.81 5.20 -2.54
N GLY A 23 25.95 6.14 -2.11
CA GLY A 23 25.04 5.92 -0.98
C GLY A 23 23.79 5.10 -1.29
N VAL A 24 23.36 5.08 -2.56
CA VAL A 24 22.16 4.36 -3.00
C VAL A 24 22.49 2.91 -3.37
N GLU A 25 23.63 2.69 -4.03
CA GLU A 25 24.17 1.34 -4.27
C GLU A 25 24.49 0.64 -2.94
N ASP A 26 25.04 1.34 -1.96
CA ASP A 26 25.34 0.77 -0.64
C ASP A 26 24.06 0.40 0.14
N ALA A 27 23.00 1.22 0.03
CA ALA A 27 21.70 0.91 0.64
C ALA A 27 21.03 -0.31 0.00
N ALA A 28 21.06 -0.43 -1.33
CA ALA A 28 20.54 -1.59 -2.06
C ALA A 28 21.37 -2.86 -1.77
N ALA A 29 22.69 -2.76 -1.75
CA ALA A 29 23.59 -3.86 -1.42
C ALA A 29 23.41 -4.32 0.05
N LYS A 30 23.17 -3.40 0.98
CA LYS A 30 22.88 -3.70 2.39
C LYS A 30 21.53 -4.42 2.54
N LEU A 31 20.51 -3.95 1.83
CA LEU A 31 19.20 -4.60 1.70
C LEU A 31 19.32 -6.04 1.18
N MET A 32 20.15 -6.26 0.16
CA MET A 32 20.37 -7.58 -0.43
C MET A 32 21.13 -8.53 0.49
N ARG A 33 22.17 -8.06 1.19
CA ARG A 33 22.90 -8.87 2.17
C ARG A 33 22.00 -9.27 3.35
N LEU A 34 21.18 -8.34 3.83
CA LEU A 34 20.18 -8.62 4.87
C LEU A 34 19.16 -9.66 4.38
N HIS A 35 18.67 -9.55 3.14
CA HIS A 35 17.74 -10.53 2.57
C HIS A 35 18.37 -11.92 2.43
N GLN A 36 19.60 -12.01 1.92
CA GLN A 36 20.30 -13.28 1.70
C GLN A 36 20.71 -13.96 3.02
N GLU A 37 21.19 -13.20 4.00
CA GLU A 37 21.51 -13.74 5.32
C GLU A 37 20.25 -14.21 6.07
N GLN A 38 19.10 -13.58 5.82
CA GLN A 38 17.83 -13.96 6.43
C GLN A 38 17.19 -15.18 5.76
N ALA A 39 17.30 -15.33 4.44
CA ALA A 39 16.93 -16.55 3.72
C ALA A 39 17.76 -17.76 4.19
N ASN A 40 19.00 -17.54 4.60
CA ASN A 40 19.85 -18.59 5.16
C ASN A 40 19.54 -18.88 6.64
N LYS A 41 19.15 -17.87 7.44
CA LYS A 41 18.76 -18.05 8.86
C LYS A 41 17.39 -18.71 9.03
N SER A 42 16.45 -18.47 8.12
CA SER A 42 15.12 -19.11 8.13
C SER A 42 15.20 -20.62 7.91
N ASN A 43 16.21 -21.10 7.18
CA ASN A 43 16.48 -22.52 6.95
C ASN A 43 17.18 -23.23 8.14
N ALA A 44 17.69 -22.51 9.14
CA ALA A 44 18.57 -23.06 10.18
C ALA A 44 18.02 -23.05 11.62
N ALA A 45 16.87 -22.41 11.89
CA ALA A 45 16.44 -22.15 13.28
C ALA A 45 15.08 -22.79 13.64
N GLU A 46 15.04 -24.12 13.69
CA GLU A 46 13.99 -24.91 14.32
C GLU A 46 14.14 -24.85 15.86
N GLU A 47 13.24 -24.13 16.54
CA GLU A 47 12.64 -24.49 17.85
C GLU A 47 11.91 -23.31 18.55
N ASP A 48 10.85 -23.74 19.25
CA ASP A 48 10.04 -23.17 20.34
C ASP A 48 8.82 -22.27 20.05
N GLY A 49 7.72 -22.58 20.75
CA GLY A 49 6.30 -22.32 20.39
C GLY A 49 5.87 -20.89 20.00
N ILE A 50 6.68 -19.87 20.27
CA ILE A 50 6.50 -18.50 19.76
C ILE A 50 6.71 -18.46 18.23
N LYS A 51 7.64 -19.27 17.70
CA LYS A 51 7.86 -19.42 16.25
C LYS A 51 6.71 -20.13 15.54
N VAL A 52 5.92 -20.95 16.24
CA VAL A 52 4.79 -21.67 15.61
C VAL A 52 3.60 -20.73 15.40
N ALA A 53 3.36 -19.81 16.35
CA ALA A 53 2.36 -18.76 16.19
C ALA A 53 2.77 -17.81 15.05
N ASP A 54 4.02 -17.34 15.06
CA ASP A 54 4.57 -16.47 14.01
C ASP A 54 4.53 -17.11 12.61
N LYS A 55 4.88 -18.41 12.50
CA LYS A 55 4.74 -19.20 11.26
C LYS A 55 3.30 -19.37 10.77
N LYS A 56 2.30 -19.20 11.64
CA LYS A 56 0.87 -19.31 11.29
C LYS A 56 0.21 -17.94 11.07
N LYS A 57 0.80 -16.85 11.57
CA LYS A 57 0.32 -15.47 11.34
C LYS A 57 0.42 -15.09 9.87
N GLU A 58 1.58 -15.32 9.24
CA GLU A 58 1.77 -14.99 7.82
C GLU A 58 0.73 -15.70 6.91
N PRO A 59 0.53 -17.03 7.00
CA PRO A 59 -0.56 -17.71 6.27
C PRO A 59 -1.94 -17.09 6.54
N MET A 60 -2.28 -16.77 7.78
CA MET A 60 -3.57 -16.17 8.14
C MET A 60 -3.77 -14.79 7.48
N ILE A 61 -2.72 -13.98 7.42
CA ILE A 61 -2.72 -12.68 6.72
C ILE A 61 -2.97 -12.88 5.22
N CYS A 62 -2.23 -13.79 4.59
CA CYS A 62 -2.38 -14.07 3.17
C CYS A 62 -3.75 -14.65 2.81
N ASP A 63 -4.27 -15.59 3.61
CA ASP A 63 -5.57 -16.22 3.37
C ASP A 63 -6.72 -15.22 3.53
N THR A 64 -6.63 -14.29 4.49
CA THR A 64 -7.61 -13.21 4.65
C THR A 64 -7.60 -12.29 3.43
N PHE A 65 -6.40 -11.91 2.95
CA PHE A 65 -6.29 -11.11 1.74
C PHE A 65 -6.82 -11.84 0.51
N ASP A 66 -6.57 -13.15 0.37
CA ASP A 66 -7.00 -13.93 -0.79
C ASP A 66 -8.51 -13.90 -0.96
N ARG A 67 -9.26 -14.13 0.13
CA ARG A 67 -10.73 -14.03 0.16
C ARG A 67 -11.22 -12.61 -0.07
N LEU A 68 -10.61 -11.62 0.59
CA LEU A 68 -10.92 -10.21 0.38
C LEU A 68 -10.76 -9.80 -1.09
N ALA A 69 -9.68 -10.23 -1.75
CA ALA A 69 -9.41 -9.90 -3.14
C ALA A 69 -10.49 -10.50 -4.06
N ASP A 70 -10.93 -11.73 -3.80
CA ASP A 70 -12.01 -12.36 -4.57
C ASP A 70 -13.34 -11.62 -4.39
N HIS A 71 -13.69 -11.21 -3.17
CA HIS A 71 -14.86 -10.38 -2.89
C HIS A 71 -14.76 -8.99 -3.55
N ALA A 72 -13.59 -8.35 -3.50
CA ALA A 72 -13.37 -7.05 -4.13
C ALA A 72 -13.48 -7.13 -5.66
N LYS A 73 -12.96 -8.20 -6.27
CA LYS A 73 -13.13 -8.47 -7.70
C LYS A 73 -14.61 -8.68 -8.05
N ALA A 74 -15.34 -9.47 -7.26
CA ALA A 74 -16.77 -9.73 -7.47
C ALA A 74 -17.62 -8.45 -7.34
N ALA A 75 -17.26 -7.55 -6.42
CA ALA A 75 -17.94 -6.28 -6.24
C ALA A 75 -17.68 -5.25 -7.36
N ALA A 76 -16.59 -5.39 -8.11
CA ALA A 76 -16.17 -4.45 -9.16
C ALA A 76 -16.98 -4.57 -10.46
N VAL A 77 -18.32 -4.61 -10.36
CA VAL A 77 -19.26 -4.77 -11.49
C VAL A 77 -20.34 -3.67 -11.49
N PRO A 78 -20.94 -3.34 -12.65
CA PRO A 78 -21.91 -2.24 -12.74
C PRO A 78 -23.13 -2.36 -11.83
N SER A 79 -23.59 -3.59 -11.54
CA SER A 79 -24.76 -3.84 -10.68
C SER A 79 -24.51 -3.56 -9.20
N ILE A 80 -23.25 -3.54 -8.75
CA ILE A 80 -22.89 -3.33 -7.35
C ILE A 80 -22.40 -1.88 -7.16
N VAL A 81 -21.39 -1.46 -7.92
CA VAL A 81 -20.77 -0.15 -7.73
C VAL A 81 -21.28 0.95 -8.65
N GLY A 82 -22.07 0.59 -9.67
CA GLY A 82 -22.58 1.53 -10.67
C GLY A 82 -21.54 1.95 -11.72
N LEU A 83 -22.03 2.29 -12.91
CA LEU A 83 -21.18 2.71 -14.04
C LEU A 83 -20.33 3.95 -13.73
N ALA A 84 -20.88 4.91 -12.99
CA ALA A 84 -20.19 6.15 -12.65
C ALA A 84 -18.92 5.88 -11.82
N ALA A 85 -18.97 4.95 -10.85
CA ALA A 85 -17.80 4.55 -10.07
C ALA A 85 -16.74 3.87 -10.93
N LEU A 86 -17.14 2.98 -11.84
CA LEU A 86 -16.22 2.27 -12.74
C LEU A 86 -15.52 3.21 -13.73
N TYR A 87 -16.18 4.25 -14.22
CA TYR A 87 -15.52 5.30 -15.00
C TYR A 87 -14.58 6.14 -14.15
N GLN A 88 -14.96 6.41 -12.90
CA GLN A 88 -14.16 7.26 -12.02
C GLN A 88 -12.87 6.57 -11.57
N ILE A 89 -12.90 5.28 -11.25
CA ILE A 89 -11.71 4.54 -10.81
C ILE A 89 -10.70 4.30 -11.95
N GLU A 90 -11.15 4.28 -13.20
CA GLU A 90 -10.27 4.18 -14.39
C GLU A 90 -9.61 5.54 -14.74
N ARG A 91 -9.97 6.61 -14.04
CA ARG A 91 -9.47 7.96 -14.32
C ARG A 91 -8.01 8.12 -13.95
N LYS A 92 -7.18 8.33 -14.97
CA LYS A 92 -5.73 8.61 -14.84
C LYS A 92 -5.42 10.07 -14.54
N GLU A 93 -6.19 11.01 -15.10
CA GLU A 93 -6.02 12.45 -14.91
C GLU A 93 -7.34 13.11 -14.54
N ILE A 94 -7.31 14.09 -13.62
CA ILE A 94 -8.53 14.72 -13.09
C ILE A 94 -9.40 15.31 -14.21
N HIS A 95 -8.78 15.89 -15.24
CA HIS A 95 -9.49 16.60 -16.31
C HIS A 95 -9.85 15.70 -17.50
N ILE A 96 -9.32 14.48 -17.58
CA ILE A 96 -9.55 13.57 -18.72
C ILE A 96 -10.57 12.50 -18.33
N LYS A 97 -11.72 12.50 -19.01
CA LYS A 97 -12.72 11.44 -18.85
C LYS A 97 -12.23 10.15 -19.55
N PRO A 98 -12.24 8.99 -18.87
CA PRO A 98 -11.88 7.72 -19.52
C PRO A 98 -12.84 7.35 -20.64
N SER A 99 -12.31 6.78 -21.71
CA SER A 99 -13.09 6.26 -22.84
C SER A 99 -13.75 4.90 -22.54
N LYS A 100 -13.20 4.15 -21.59
CA LYS A 100 -13.69 2.84 -21.15
C LYS A 100 -13.89 2.84 -19.63
N LEU A 101 -14.84 2.03 -19.18
CA LEU A 101 -15.02 1.72 -17.76
C LEU A 101 -13.94 0.74 -17.29
N PHE A 102 -13.68 0.70 -15.99
CA PHE A 102 -12.80 -0.29 -15.37
C PHE A 102 -13.29 -1.72 -15.65
N ASP A 103 -12.43 -2.55 -16.21
CA ASP A 103 -12.74 -3.95 -16.52
C ASP A 103 -12.04 -4.90 -15.54
N ASN A 104 -12.81 -5.55 -14.68
CA ASN A 104 -12.32 -6.51 -13.69
C ASN A 104 -12.09 -7.91 -14.26
N ARG A 105 -12.43 -8.18 -15.53
CA ARG A 105 -12.23 -9.48 -16.15
C ARG A 105 -10.74 -9.77 -16.32
N LEU A 106 -10.37 -10.95 -15.85
CA LEU A 106 -9.02 -11.49 -15.81
C LEU A 106 -9.12 -12.99 -15.98
N GLU A 107 -8.20 -13.57 -16.74
CA GLU A 107 -7.99 -15.02 -16.77
C GLU A 107 -7.56 -15.51 -15.39
N ASP A 108 -7.88 -16.76 -15.05
CA ASP A 108 -7.62 -17.31 -13.72
C ASP A 108 -6.13 -17.33 -13.37
N GLU A 109 -5.27 -17.56 -14.34
CA GLU A 109 -3.81 -17.50 -14.17
C GLU A 109 -3.35 -16.07 -13.84
N SER A 110 -3.81 -15.07 -14.62
CA SER A 110 -3.51 -13.65 -14.34
C SER A 110 -4.01 -13.22 -12.97
N TRP A 111 -5.20 -13.69 -12.58
CA TRP A 111 -5.78 -13.38 -11.28
C TRP A 111 -4.96 -13.97 -10.13
N THR A 112 -4.60 -15.24 -10.24
CA THR A 112 -3.72 -15.93 -9.27
C THR A 112 -2.38 -15.21 -9.13
N GLN A 113 -1.80 -14.81 -10.26
CA GLN A 113 -0.54 -14.07 -10.29
C GLN A 113 -0.65 -12.71 -9.59
N TYR A 114 -1.73 -11.97 -9.82
CA TYR A 114 -1.93 -10.64 -9.23
C TYR A 114 -2.17 -10.72 -7.72
N LYS A 115 -2.93 -11.72 -7.25
CA LYS A 115 -3.02 -12.02 -5.80
C LYS A 115 -1.64 -12.36 -5.24
N GLY A 116 -0.85 -13.14 -5.97
CA GLY A 116 0.55 -13.47 -5.64
C GLY A 116 1.44 -12.25 -5.38
N TYR A 117 1.34 -11.20 -6.21
CA TYR A 117 2.11 -9.97 -6.00
C TYR A 117 1.76 -9.27 -4.69
N TRP A 118 0.47 -9.14 -4.38
CA TRP A 118 0.02 -8.56 -3.11
C TRP A 118 0.39 -9.41 -1.90
N MET A 119 0.26 -10.74 -2.00
CA MET A 119 0.71 -11.64 -0.94
C MET A 119 2.22 -11.48 -0.69
N LYS A 120 3.05 -11.36 -1.75
CA LYS A 120 4.47 -11.09 -1.60
C LYS A 120 4.73 -9.76 -0.89
N MET A 121 3.98 -8.70 -1.22
CA MET A 121 4.07 -7.42 -0.52
C MET A 121 3.68 -7.54 0.97
N LEU A 122 2.58 -8.25 1.29
CA LEU A 122 2.15 -8.47 2.67
C LEU A 122 3.19 -9.25 3.50
N ARG A 123 3.82 -10.27 2.90
CA ARG A 123 4.93 -11.00 3.50
C ARG A 123 6.12 -10.11 3.78
N ILE A 124 6.48 -9.23 2.84
CA ILE A 124 7.53 -8.23 3.07
C ILE A 124 7.14 -7.33 4.25
N CYS A 125 5.92 -6.82 4.31
CA CYS A 125 5.46 -5.99 5.43
C CYS A 125 5.58 -6.72 6.78
N HIS A 126 5.05 -7.95 6.85
CA HIS A 126 5.07 -8.80 8.05
C HIS A 126 6.49 -9.13 8.51
N HIS A 127 7.34 -9.56 7.57
CA HIS A 127 8.71 -9.90 7.89
C HIS A 127 9.49 -8.71 8.45
N MET A 128 9.25 -7.51 7.92
CA MET A 128 9.94 -6.29 8.37
C MET A 128 9.43 -5.75 9.70
N ASP A 129 8.20 -6.10 10.09
CA ASP A 129 7.64 -5.73 11.39
C ASP A 129 8.36 -6.43 12.56
N GLY A 130 8.83 -7.66 12.33
CA GLY A 130 9.62 -8.42 13.29
C GLY A 130 11.10 -8.03 13.39
N GLN A 131 11.59 -7.05 12.61
CA GLN A 131 13.00 -6.65 12.56
C GLN A 131 13.29 -5.43 13.44
N GLN A 132 14.55 -5.30 13.87
CA GLN A 132 15.03 -4.06 14.49
C GLN A 132 15.11 -2.94 13.46
N ASP A 133 14.91 -1.69 13.89
CA ASP A 133 14.94 -0.50 13.01
C ASP A 133 16.23 -0.40 12.19
N GLU A 134 17.37 -0.86 12.73
CA GLU A 134 18.69 -0.83 12.06
C GLU A 134 18.82 -1.81 10.88
N ASP A 135 18.01 -2.88 10.90
CA ASP A 135 17.96 -3.94 9.89
C ASP A 135 16.84 -3.72 8.87
N ARG A 136 15.97 -2.73 9.10
CA ARG A 136 14.86 -2.39 8.22
C ARG A 136 15.32 -1.43 7.12
N PRO A 137 14.82 -1.60 5.88
CA PRO A 137 14.96 -0.57 4.85
C PRO A 137 14.34 0.75 5.33
N PRO A 138 14.82 1.92 4.90
CA PRO A 138 14.50 3.22 5.52
C PRO A 138 13.06 3.73 5.34
N TYR A 139 12.10 2.88 4.99
CA TYR A 139 10.69 3.28 4.85
C TYR A 139 10.02 3.44 6.21
N LYS A 140 9.01 4.31 6.28
CA LYS A 140 8.30 4.61 7.52
C LYS A 140 6.80 4.59 7.29
N LEU A 141 6.12 3.68 8.00
CA LEU A 141 4.67 3.77 8.12
C LEU A 141 4.32 5.11 8.78
N THR A 142 3.30 5.78 8.24
CA THR A 142 2.67 6.86 9.01
C THR A 142 2.04 6.26 10.28
N ILE A 143 1.84 7.07 11.32
CA ILE A 143 1.18 6.61 12.57
C ILE A 143 -0.10 5.83 12.26
N ARG A 144 -0.98 6.40 11.43
CA ARG A 144 -2.22 5.76 11.00
C ARG A 144 -2.01 4.42 10.29
N GLN A 145 -0.96 4.31 9.47
CA GLN A 145 -0.66 3.06 8.76
C GLN A 145 -0.13 1.99 9.73
N GLY A 146 0.65 2.39 10.74
CA GLY A 146 1.06 1.53 11.85
C GLY A 146 -0.15 1.04 12.63
N ASP A 147 -1.01 1.95 13.09
CA ASP A 147 -2.21 1.60 13.87
C ASP A 147 -3.10 0.58 13.14
N LEU A 148 -3.32 0.77 11.83
CA LEU A 148 -4.12 -0.16 11.01
C LEU A 148 -3.41 -1.50 10.77
N TRP A 149 -2.08 -1.49 10.68
CA TRP A 149 -1.28 -2.70 10.55
C TRP A 149 -1.35 -3.51 11.84
N ASP A 150 -1.09 -2.87 12.97
CA ASP A 150 -1.10 -3.46 14.31
C ASP A 150 -2.49 -4.05 14.62
N GLU A 151 -3.57 -3.28 14.38
CA GLU A 151 -4.95 -3.76 14.59
C GLU A 151 -5.25 -5.03 13.80
N PHE A 152 -4.80 -5.11 12.54
CA PHE A 152 -5.00 -6.28 11.70
C PHE A 152 -4.12 -7.47 12.13
N VAL A 153 -2.85 -7.24 12.45
CA VAL A 153 -1.91 -8.30 12.87
C VAL A 153 -2.28 -8.87 14.23
N GLU A 154 -2.67 -8.03 15.20
CA GLU A 154 -3.17 -8.47 16.50
C GLU A 154 -4.45 -9.32 16.35
N ALA A 155 -5.35 -8.92 15.44
CA ALA A 155 -6.53 -9.72 15.13
C ALA A 155 -6.15 -11.07 14.50
N ALA A 156 -5.20 -11.10 13.57
CA ALA A 156 -4.70 -12.34 12.98
C ALA A 156 -4.05 -13.26 14.03
N GLU A 157 -3.28 -12.69 14.96
CA GLU A 157 -2.69 -13.41 16.09
C GLU A 157 -3.75 -14.02 17.00
N ALA A 158 -4.79 -13.25 17.34
CA ALA A 158 -5.91 -13.76 18.12
C ALA A 158 -6.63 -14.92 17.42
N VAL A 159 -6.79 -14.87 16.09
CA VAL A 159 -7.37 -15.98 15.31
C VAL A 159 -6.47 -17.22 15.41
N VAL A 160 -5.17 -17.08 15.18
CA VAL A 160 -4.19 -18.18 15.27
C VAL A 160 -4.13 -18.78 16.67
N ALA A 161 -4.28 -17.95 17.71
CA ALA A 161 -4.34 -18.37 19.12
C ALA A 161 -5.69 -19.03 19.51
N GLY A 162 -6.65 -19.16 18.59
CA GLY A 162 -7.97 -19.75 18.86
C GLY A 162 -8.92 -18.83 19.64
N GLN A 163 -8.62 -17.54 19.71
CA GLN A 163 -9.38 -16.52 20.44
C GLN A 163 -10.37 -15.76 19.56
N ALA A 164 -10.51 -16.13 18.27
CA ALA A 164 -11.39 -15.47 17.31
C ALA A 164 -12.81 -15.23 17.85
N ARG A 165 -13.43 -16.26 18.45
CA ARG A 165 -14.79 -16.17 19.00
C ARG A 165 -14.90 -15.21 20.18
N GLN A 166 -13.89 -15.19 21.06
CA GLN A 166 -13.86 -14.32 22.24
C GLN A 166 -13.71 -12.85 21.83
N ASN A 167 -12.93 -12.60 20.78
CA ASN A 167 -12.66 -11.26 20.26
C ASN A 167 -13.67 -10.81 19.18
N GLY A 168 -14.70 -11.63 18.92
CA GLY A 168 -15.71 -11.36 17.89
C GLY A 168 -15.13 -11.20 16.48
N LEU A 169 -14.05 -11.91 16.17
CA LEU A 169 -13.36 -11.88 14.88
C LEU A 169 -14.01 -12.88 13.92
N THR A 170 -15.01 -12.40 13.19
CA THR A 170 -15.60 -13.12 12.05
C THR A 170 -14.72 -12.95 10.81
N ASP A 171 -14.92 -13.80 9.78
CA ASP A 171 -14.23 -13.64 8.50
C ASP A 171 -14.50 -12.25 7.89
N GLU A 172 -15.74 -11.75 7.96
CA GLU A 172 -16.11 -10.40 7.50
C GLU A 172 -15.35 -9.30 8.24
N LYS A 173 -15.16 -9.44 9.56
CA LYS A 173 -14.40 -8.46 10.36
C LYS A 173 -12.92 -8.51 10.01
N MET A 174 -12.35 -9.71 9.82
CA MET A 174 -10.97 -9.89 9.39
C MET A 174 -10.73 -9.27 8.01
N GLU A 175 -11.64 -9.50 7.05
CA GLU A 175 -11.58 -8.89 5.73
C GLU A 175 -11.71 -7.37 5.80
N ARG A 176 -12.54 -6.83 6.70
CA ARG A 176 -12.68 -5.39 6.87
C ARG A 176 -11.40 -4.75 7.42
N LEU A 177 -10.79 -5.35 8.45
CA LEU A 177 -9.50 -4.90 8.99
C LEU A 177 -8.42 -4.95 7.91
N CYS A 178 -8.35 -6.05 7.14
CA CYS A 178 -7.43 -6.19 6.03
C CYS A 178 -7.65 -5.11 4.96
N LEU A 179 -8.90 -4.84 4.58
CA LEU A 179 -9.25 -3.83 3.59
C LEU A 179 -8.88 -2.42 4.04
N ASP A 180 -9.21 -2.06 5.28
CA ASP A 180 -8.92 -0.74 5.84
C ASP A 180 -7.41 -0.51 5.94
N MET A 181 -6.66 -1.54 6.34
CA MET A 181 -5.20 -1.56 6.35
C MET A 181 -4.61 -1.39 4.94
N LEU A 182 -5.08 -2.15 3.94
CA LEU A 182 -4.55 -2.08 2.57
C LEU A 182 -4.82 -0.71 1.93
N ILE A 183 -6.02 -0.16 2.12
CA ILE A 183 -6.33 1.19 1.64
C ILE A 183 -5.53 2.24 2.42
N GLY A 184 -5.31 2.03 3.72
CA GLY A 184 -4.43 2.85 4.53
C GLY A 184 -2.99 2.88 3.99
N MET A 185 -2.45 1.73 3.59
CA MET A 185 -1.12 1.63 2.97
C MET A 185 -1.05 2.35 1.62
N LEU A 186 -2.11 2.26 0.81
CA LEU A 186 -2.24 2.99 -0.45
C LEU A 186 -2.41 4.51 -0.25
N TYR A 187 -2.84 4.93 0.93
CA TYR A 187 -2.99 6.33 1.30
C TYR A 187 -1.69 6.88 1.92
N HIS A 188 -0.77 7.33 1.07
CA HIS A 188 0.46 7.99 1.51
C HIS A 188 0.62 9.33 0.78
N GLN A 189 0.63 10.41 1.55
CA GLN A 189 1.04 11.74 1.07
C GLN A 189 2.53 11.87 1.36
N PHE A 190 3.35 11.98 0.31
CA PHE A 190 4.79 12.09 0.49
C PHE A 190 5.11 13.42 1.17
N LYS A 191 5.66 13.36 2.38
CA LYS A 191 6.08 14.56 3.10
C LYS A 191 7.51 14.97 2.75
N GLN A 192 8.40 14.02 2.48
CA GLN A 192 9.81 14.29 2.19
C GLN A 192 10.44 13.32 1.18
N SER A 193 10.21 12.00 1.28
CA SER A 193 10.86 11.00 0.41
C SER A 193 9.86 10.02 -0.21
N HIS A 194 10.09 9.63 -1.47
CA HIS A 194 9.31 8.56 -2.12
C HIS A 194 9.55 7.19 -1.49
N TYR A 195 10.67 7.01 -0.81
CA TYR A 195 11.06 5.79 -0.11
C TYR A 195 10.35 5.60 1.23
N ASP A 196 9.60 6.60 1.70
CA ASP A 196 8.83 6.50 2.95
C ASP A 196 7.61 5.57 2.79
N SER A 197 7.20 5.28 1.56
CA SER A 197 6.05 4.43 1.28
C SER A 197 6.40 2.95 1.24
N ILE A 198 5.85 2.19 2.20
CA ILE A 198 5.98 0.73 2.25
C ILE A 198 5.53 0.04 0.96
N VAL A 199 4.53 0.58 0.26
CA VAL A 199 4.04 0.05 -1.02
C VAL A 199 5.10 0.20 -2.10
N LEU A 200 5.75 1.36 -2.18
CA LEU A 200 6.83 1.59 -3.16
C LEU A 200 8.10 0.80 -2.81
N SER A 201 8.43 0.69 -1.52
CA SER A 201 9.55 -0.15 -1.07
C SER A 201 9.32 -1.62 -1.41
N ALA A 202 8.12 -2.15 -1.16
CA ALA A 202 7.79 -3.53 -1.51
C ALA A 202 7.80 -3.75 -3.02
N LEU A 203 7.31 -2.80 -3.82
CA LEU A 203 7.41 -2.83 -5.28
C LEU A 203 8.87 -2.82 -5.75
N ALA A 204 9.72 -1.96 -5.19
CA ALA A 204 11.14 -1.90 -5.52
C ALA A 204 11.84 -3.24 -5.21
N ILE A 205 11.56 -3.86 -4.07
CA ILE A 205 12.07 -5.19 -3.71
C ILE A 205 11.61 -6.25 -4.73
N MET A 206 10.36 -6.18 -5.21
CA MET A 206 9.89 -7.08 -6.27
C MET A 206 10.53 -6.84 -7.65
N GLY A 207 11.27 -5.73 -7.80
CA GLY A 207 12.07 -5.40 -8.99
C GLY A 207 13.49 -5.94 -8.96
N ILE A 208 13.91 -6.62 -7.89
CA ILE A 208 15.25 -7.20 -7.73
C ILE A 208 15.17 -8.71 -7.96
N ASN A 209 16.09 -9.25 -8.76
CA ASN A 209 16.28 -10.67 -9.03
C ASN A 209 17.11 -11.35 -7.92
N GLU A 210 17.14 -12.68 -7.91
CA GLU A 210 17.89 -13.46 -6.92
C GLU A 210 19.42 -13.25 -7.01
N ASP A 211 19.94 -12.91 -8.17
CA ASP A 211 21.34 -12.57 -8.41
C ASP A 211 21.68 -11.11 -8.01
N GLY A 212 20.68 -10.37 -7.55
CA GLY A 212 20.78 -8.97 -7.20
C GLY A 212 20.73 -8.00 -8.39
N GLY A 213 20.50 -8.51 -9.60
CA GLY A 213 20.22 -7.71 -10.77
C GLY A 213 18.79 -7.14 -10.75
N TRP A 214 18.52 -6.20 -11.67
CA TRP A 214 17.17 -5.68 -11.86
C TRP A 214 16.34 -6.58 -12.78
N VAL A 215 15.07 -6.76 -12.44
CA VAL A 215 14.07 -7.40 -13.30
C VAL A 215 13.93 -6.58 -14.58
N GLU A 216 13.91 -7.24 -15.74
CA GLU A 216 13.71 -6.55 -17.02
C GLU A 216 12.36 -5.79 -17.05
N PRO A 217 12.28 -4.63 -17.74
CA PRO A 217 11.05 -3.85 -17.79
C PRO A 217 9.82 -4.63 -18.28
N THR A 218 10.03 -5.56 -19.23
CA THR A 218 9.01 -6.47 -19.78
C THR A 218 8.40 -7.38 -18.71
N ASP A 219 9.18 -7.76 -17.71
CA ASP A 219 8.77 -8.67 -16.64
C ASP A 219 8.35 -7.93 -15.37
N TYR A 220 8.80 -6.69 -15.18
CA TYR A 220 8.41 -5.85 -14.04
C TYR A 220 7.07 -5.13 -14.26
N THR A 221 6.82 -4.63 -15.47
CA THR A 221 5.58 -3.90 -15.79
C THR A 221 4.29 -4.70 -15.48
N PRO A 222 4.22 -6.01 -15.75
CA PRO A 222 3.08 -6.85 -15.34
C PRO A 222 2.86 -6.91 -13.82
N LYS A 223 3.92 -6.84 -13.01
CA LYS A 223 3.83 -6.80 -11.55
C LYS A 223 3.14 -5.52 -11.10
N TYR A 224 3.61 -4.40 -11.62
CA TYR A 224 3.06 -3.09 -11.32
C TYR A 224 1.59 -2.96 -11.78
N SER A 225 1.28 -3.37 -13.01
CA SER A 225 -0.10 -3.29 -13.54
C SER A 225 -1.08 -4.19 -12.77
N GLY A 226 -0.63 -5.38 -12.36
CA GLY A 226 -1.41 -6.27 -11.48
C GLY A 226 -1.71 -5.64 -10.13
N VAL A 227 -0.70 -5.01 -9.50
CA VAL A 227 -0.87 -4.31 -8.21
C VAL A 227 -1.89 -3.17 -8.33
N ILE A 228 -1.79 -2.32 -9.36
CA ILE A 228 -2.79 -1.24 -9.59
C ILE A 228 -4.19 -1.83 -9.82
N LYS A 229 -4.31 -2.89 -10.63
CA LYS A 229 -5.61 -3.44 -11.00
C LYS A 229 -6.36 -3.97 -9.78
N VAL A 230 -5.68 -4.68 -8.89
CA VAL A 230 -6.23 -5.10 -7.58
C VAL A 230 -6.50 -3.90 -6.68
N ALA A 231 -5.60 -2.92 -6.60
CA ALA A 231 -5.81 -1.70 -5.80
C ALA A 231 -7.13 -1.00 -6.17
N ARG A 232 -7.44 -0.91 -7.48
CA ARG A 232 -8.69 -0.31 -7.96
C ARG A 232 -9.92 -1.10 -7.48
N MET A 233 -9.85 -2.43 -7.48
CA MET A 233 -10.91 -3.29 -6.96
C MET A 233 -11.11 -3.07 -5.45
N LEU A 234 -10.03 -2.99 -4.68
CA LEU A 234 -10.09 -2.71 -3.24
C LEU A 234 -10.73 -1.34 -2.95
N VAL A 235 -10.37 -0.31 -3.72
CA VAL A 235 -10.99 1.03 -3.56
C VAL A 235 -12.48 1.00 -3.86
N LEU A 236 -12.89 0.32 -4.93
CA LEU A 236 -14.30 0.14 -5.25
C LEU A 236 -15.04 -0.58 -4.11
N TYR A 237 -14.45 -1.65 -3.59
CA TYR A 237 -15.06 -2.47 -2.56
C TYR A 237 -15.21 -1.73 -1.22
N GLN A 238 -14.16 -1.02 -0.77
CA GLN A 238 -14.25 -0.18 0.43
C GLN A 238 -15.25 0.97 0.24
N SER A 239 -15.31 1.57 -0.95
CA SER A 239 -16.27 2.64 -1.23
C SER A 239 -17.72 2.16 -1.21
N TRP A 240 -17.96 0.92 -1.62
CA TRP A 240 -19.27 0.28 -1.53
C TRP A 240 -19.65 0.03 -0.07
N HIS A 241 -18.75 -0.55 0.73
CA HIS A 241 -18.96 -0.74 2.17
C HIS A 241 -19.24 0.57 2.91
N GLU A 242 -18.45 1.62 2.67
CA GLU A 242 -18.66 2.94 3.27
C GLU A 242 -20.05 3.51 2.96
N ARG A 243 -20.56 3.24 1.75
CA ARG A 243 -21.91 3.67 1.36
C ARG A 243 -22.97 2.84 2.08
N GLU A 244 -22.86 1.52 2.10
CA GLU A 244 -23.85 0.66 2.76
C GLU A 244 -23.89 0.90 4.27
N GLU A 245 -22.76 1.23 4.89
CA GLU A 245 -22.69 1.68 6.29
C GLU A 245 -23.39 3.02 6.52
N ASP A 246 -23.24 3.98 5.60
CA ASP A 246 -23.95 5.26 5.67
C ASP A 246 -25.47 5.06 5.55
N VAL A 247 -25.90 4.22 4.59
CA VAL A 247 -27.31 3.83 4.43
C VAL A 247 -27.83 3.15 5.70
N ALA A 248 -27.13 2.13 6.21
CA ALA A 248 -27.54 1.40 7.41
C ALA A 248 -27.61 2.29 8.66
N ARG A 249 -26.72 3.27 8.78
CA ARG A 249 -26.76 4.28 9.84
C ARG A 249 -27.99 5.17 9.73
N LYS A 250 -28.35 5.61 8.52
CA LYS A 250 -29.52 6.46 8.24
C LYS A 250 -30.85 5.71 8.42
N MET A 251 -30.90 4.43 8.06
CA MET A 251 -32.07 3.57 8.27
C MET A 251 -32.49 3.40 9.74
N ARG A 252 -31.67 3.87 10.70
CA ARG A 252 -32.04 3.94 12.11
C ARG A 252 -33.08 5.01 12.41
N THR A 253 -33.23 6.00 11.53
CA THR A 253 -34.10 7.17 11.73
C THR A 253 -35.10 7.41 10.61
N ILE A 254 -34.77 7.00 9.39
CA ILE A 254 -35.59 7.18 8.18
C ILE A 254 -35.76 5.84 7.46
N ASP A 255 -36.68 5.76 6.51
CA ASP A 255 -36.90 4.53 5.73
C ASP A 255 -35.75 4.27 4.72
N GLU A 256 -35.77 3.11 4.08
CA GLU A 256 -34.68 2.66 3.20
C GLU A 256 -34.51 3.56 1.97
N ASP A 257 -35.60 3.98 1.33
CA ASP A 257 -35.52 4.75 0.09
C ASP A 257 -34.96 6.14 0.39
N GLU A 258 -35.47 6.80 1.42
CA GLU A 258 -34.93 8.09 1.89
C GLU A 258 -33.47 7.97 2.33
N ALA A 259 -33.10 6.89 3.05
CA ALA A 259 -31.72 6.64 3.45
C ALA A 259 -30.77 6.47 2.25
N ARG A 260 -31.20 5.76 1.20
CA ARG A 260 -30.40 5.54 -0.01
C ARG A 260 -30.24 6.82 -0.84
N GLU A 261 -31.26 7.69 -0.86
CA GLU A 261 -31.20 9.00 -1.50
C GLU A 261 -30.29 9.97 -0.76
N GLU A 262 -30.35 10.00 0.58
CA GLU A 262 -29.51 10.89 1.38
C GLU A 262 -28.06 10.42 1.55
N ALA A 263 -27.82 9.11 1.44
CA ALA A 263 -26.48 8.54 1.60
C ALA A 263 -25.51 9.09 0.55
N LYS A 264 -24.25 9.21 0.94
CA LYS A 264 -23.23 9.71 0.04
C LYS A 264 -23.11 8.82 -1.21
N GLY A 265 -23.30 9.42 -2.38
CA GLY A 265 -23.23 8.69 -3.65
C GLY A 265 -21.87 8.02 -3.85
N ILE A 266 -21.87 6.76 -4.29
CA ILE A 266 -20.66 5.93 -4.44
C ILE A 266 -19.60 6.57 -5.35
N HIS A 267 -20.01 7.22 -6.45
CA HIS A 267 -19.10 7.96 -7.33
C HIS A 267 -18.31 9.02 -6.56
N ARG A 268 -18.93 9.72 -5.60
CA ARG A 268 -18.27 10.75 -4.80
C ARG A 268 -17.22 10.14 -3.87
N ILE A 269 -17.54 9.01 -3.22
CA ILE A 269 -16.60 8.29 -2.35
C ILE A 269 -15.39 7.81 -3.17
N VAL A 270 -15.65 7.14 -4.30
CA VAL A 270 -14.59 6.66 -5.21
C VAL A 270 -13.74 7.80 -5.72
N ARG A 271 -14.35 8.93 -6.11
CA ARG A 271 -13.61 10.13 -6.58
C ARG A 271 -12.68 10.67 -5.51
N GLU A 272 -13.16 10.81 -4.27
CA GLU A 272 -12.34 11.34 -3.17
C GLU A 272 -11.14 10.44 -2.88
N LYS A 273 -11.31 9.12 -2.93
CA LYS A 273 -10.20 8.16 -2.77
C LYS A 273 -9.26 8.16 -3.98
N SER A 274 -9.79 8.03 -5.20
CA SER A 274 -8.97 7.94 -6.41
C SER A 274 -8.12 9.20 -6.62
N GLN A 275 -8.66 10.38 -6.34
CA GLN A 275 -7.92 11.64 -6.47
C GLN A 275 -6.77 11.79 -5.47
N ARG A 276 -6.82 11.07 -4.35
CA ARG A 276 -5.79 11.14 -3.31
C ARG A 276 -4.56 10.31 -3.60
N PHE A 277 -4.68 9.22 -4.38
CA PHE A 277 -3.54 8.31 -4.60
C PHE A 277 -3.51 7.57 -5.94
N MET A 278 -4.50 7.73 -6.82
CA MET A 278 -4.58 7.04 -8.13
C MET A 278 -4.69 7.96 -9.35
N THR A 279 -5.00 9.25 -9.16
CA THR A 279 -5.24 10.18 -10.26
C THR A 279 -4.22 11.32 -10.22
N ARG A 280 -3.61 11.61 -11.36
CA ARG A 280 -2.71 12.76 -11.52
C ARG A 280 -3.50 14.06 -11.38
N VAL A 281 -3.00 14.94 -10.52
CA VAL A 281 -3.42 16.34 -10.49
C VAL A 281 -2.49 17.14 -11.38
N SER A 282 -3.01 18.01 -12.25
CA SER A 282 -2.16 18.82 -13.13
C SER A 282 -1.28 19.75 -12.30
N GLU A 283 -0.07 20.05 -12.79
CA GLU A 283 0.91 20.97 -12.16
C GLU A 283 0.34 22.36 -11.82
N LYS A 284 -0.77 22.75 -12.46
CA LYS A 284 -1.44 24.05 -12.22
C LYS A 284 -2.17 24.15 -10.88
N ASN A 285 -2.41 23.04 -10.19
CA ASN A 285 -2.97 23.05 -8.84
C ASN A 285 -1.87 22.61 -7.86
N ASN A 286 -1.60 23.39 -6.82
CA ASN A 286 -0.68 23.10 -5.69
C ASN A 286 -1.02 21.77 -4.98
N SER A 287 -0.82 20.65 -5.64
CA SER A 287 -1.27 19.33 -5.21
C SER A 287 -0.03 18.52 -4.89
N GLU A 288 -0.01 17.94 -3.70
CA GLU A 288 1.12 17.13 -3.27
C GLU A 288 1.24 15.86 -4.13
N PRO A 289 2.47 15.37 -4.37
CA PRO A 289 2.74 14.11 -5.06
C PRO A 289 1.97 12.92 -4.44
N THR A 290 1.49 11.96 -5.26
CA THR A 290 0.67 10.82 -4.79
C THR A 290 1.04 9.48 -5.45
N LEU A 291 1.01 8.39 -4.65
CA LEU A 291 1.61 7.08 -4.91
C LEU A 291 1.47 6.42 -6.29
N LEU A 292 0.25 6.31 -6.86
CA LEU A 292 0.02 5.47 -8.06
C LEU A 292 -0.11 6.30 -9.35
N THR A 293 0.60 7.43 -9.43
CA THR A 293 0.65 8.21 -10.66
C THR A 293 1.80 7.73 -11.55
N ASN A 294 1.51 7.38 -12.81
CA ASN A 294 2.47 6.78 -13.74
C ASN A 294 3.81 7.54 -13.90
N ASP A 295 3.84 8.86 -13.69
CA ASP A 295 5.06 9.66 -13.85
C ASP A 295 5.97 9.63 -12.63
N GLN A 296 5.46 9.41 -11.42
CA GLN A 296 6.31 9.29 -10.24
C GLN A 296 7.14 8.01 -10.27
N ILE A 297 6.59 6.95 -10.88
CA ILE A 297 7.26 5.67 -10.99
C ILE A 297 8.24 5.65 -12.17
N ASN A 298 7.97 6.44 -13.22
CA ASN A 298 8.98 6.75 -14.23
C ASN A 298 10.07 7.70 -13.70
N SER A 299 9.79 8.55 -12.71
CA SER A 299 10.83 9.32 -12.00
C SER A 299 11.65 8.43 -11.07
N THR A 300 11.00 7.53 -10.33
CA THR A 300 11.68 6.45 -9.57
C THR A 300 12.56 5.63 -10.52
N ARG A 301 12.11 5.37 -11.75
CA ARG A 301 12.94 4.75 -12.80
C ARG A 301 14.16 5.60 -13.16
N VAL A 302 14.07 6.92 -13.30
CA VAL A 302 15.24 7.77 -13.61
C VAL A 302 16.19 7.83 -12.41
N ASP A 303 15.67 8.02 -11.20
CA ASP A 303 16.47 8.11 -9.98
C ASP A 303 17.13 6.78 -9.55
N PHE A 304 16.61 5.63 -10.02
CA PHE A 304 17.18 4.30 -9.74
C PHE A 304 17.99 3.68 -10.89
N ILE A 305 17.73 4.05 -12.16
CA ILE A 305 18.44 3.49 -13.32
C ILE A 305 19.64 4.36 -13.72
N ASP A 306 19.58 5.68 -13.54
CA ASP A 306 20.69 6.61 -13.81
C ASP A 306 20.71 7.70 -12.70
N PRO A 307 21.36 7.46 -11.56
CA PRO A 307 21.54 8.52 -10.57
C PRO A 307 22.40 9.65 -11.16
N PRO A 308 22.14 10.92 -10.84
CA PRO A 308 22.97 12.04 -11.29
C PRO A 308 24.42 11.98 -10.77
#